data_AF-A0A176EDV8-F1
#
_entry.id   AF-A0A176EDV8-F1
#
_cell.length_a   1.000
_cell.length_b   1.000
_cell.length_c   1.000
_cell.angle_alpha   90.00
_cell.angle_beta   90.00
_cell.angle_gamma   90.00
#
_symmetry.space_group_name_H-M   'P 1'
#
loop_
_entity.id
_entity.type
_entity.pdbx_description
1 polymer ?
#
loop_
_entity_poly.entity_id
_entity_poly.type
_entity_poly.pdbx_seq_one_letter_code
_entity_poly.pdbx_strand_id
1 'polypeptide(L)'
;MQSMNLEEMFERGEITVGRKYTAIDPAVKVFECTCGKPDCPIAALRPFRDHIKALRGVIITCGQAGIIPYVESVQDPWSAITYPLVMAASIDDVFVDPYFVDDSDAGLWCDAAWEAEEADREDASKYVAALTIFNFVWLAYEAAVAQVAGDRFAKDKVPVRARKILQDAESPAPLRKACRMFYLGGRRLCTGTGRLEERIEEIESRFGLRDEAAAAELGRLFRNHVVHGDDPIPAHGLLSSSAIPRFYAIARMLLVLIQQLVRMHLLDPRAQINLSPMLDEESEPADWALAHLHLKEDHWVRRADDGCERPED
;
A
#
# COMPACT_ATOMS: atom_id res chain seq x y z
N MET A 1 -17.89 47.08 22.09
CA MET A 1 -17.57 45.87 21.32
C MET A 1 -16.40 45.19 22.01
N GLN A 2 -16.65 44.09 22.72
CA GLN A 2 -15.59 43.25 23.28
C GLN A 2 -14.94 42.48 22.13
N SER A 3 -13.64 42.66 21.94
CA SER A 3 -12.85 41.80 21.06
C SER A 3 -12.82 40.40 21.68
N MET A 4 -13.51 39.45 21.04
CA MET A 4 -13.45 38.04 21.42
C MET A 4 -12.02 37.54 21.18
N ASN A 5 -11.45 36.80 22.15
CA ASN A 5 -10.11 36.26 22.05
C ASN A 5 -10.09 35.11 21.02
N LEU A 6 -9.14 35.12 20.09
CA LEU A 6 -8.95 34.10 19.05
C LEU A 6 -8.78 32.69 19.66
N GLU A 7 -8.21 32.59 20.87
CA GLU A 7 -8.11 31.33 21.62
C GLU A 7 -9.48 30.77 22.00
N GLU A 8 -10.42 31.60 22.45
CA GLU A 8 -11.78 31.15 22.81
C GLU A 8 -12.58 30.68 21.57
N MET A 9 -12.31 31.26 20.40
CA MET A 9 -12.90 30.82 19.13
C MET A 9 -12.30 29.50 18.63
N PHE A 10 -11.02 29.26 18.91
CA PHE A 10 -10.33 28.01 18.58
C PHE A 10 -10.79 26.86 19.50
N GLU A 11 -10.90 27.11 20.81
CA GLU A 11 -11.37 26.12 21.80
C GLU A 11 -12.85 25.72 21.60
N ARG A 12 -13.68 26.63 21.07
CA ARG A 12 -15.09 26.35 20.73
C ARG A 12 -15.27 25.62 19.40
N GLY A 13 -14.19 25.41 18.64
CA GLY A 13 -14.26 24.82 17.29
C GLY A 13 -14.99 25.70 16.27
N GLU A 14 -15.21 26.98 16.59
CA GLU A 14 -15.86 27.96 15.70
C GLU A 14 -14.91 28.41 14.57
N ILE A 15 -13.60 28.33 14.82
CA ILE A 15 -12.56 28.37 13.79
C ILE A 15 -12.02 26.95 13.65
N THR A 16 -12.61 26.16 12.75
CA THR A 16 -11.83 25.10 12.12
C THR A 16 -10.90 25.81 11.16
N VAL A 17 -9.62 25.97 11.53
CA VAL A 17 -8.58 26.18 10.52
C VAL A 17 -8.53 24.87 9.74
N GLY A 18 -9.48 24.72 8.81
CA GLY A 18 -9.58 23.54 7.97
C GLY A 18 -8.26 23.43 7.23
N ARG A 19 -7.50 22.37 7.51
CA ARG A 19 -6.26 22.11 6.78
C ARG A 19 -6.60 22.08 5.30
N LYS A 20 -5.91 22.91 4.51
CA LYS A 20 -6.12 23.01 3.06
C LYS A 20 -5.84 21.68 2.36
N TYR A 21 -4.95 20.86 2.92
CA TYR A 21 -4.55 19.55 2.44
C TYR A 21 -4.20 18.61 3.60
N THR A 22 -4.14 17.31 3.32
CA THR A 22 -3.42 16.33 4.16
C THR A 22 -2.31 15.65 3.36
N ALA A 23 -1.22 15.26 4.03
CA ALA A 23 -0.11 14.59 3.38
C ALA A 23 -0.51 13.25 2.73
N ILE A 24 -1.61 12.66 3.17
CA ILE A 24 -2.11 11.36 2.69
C ILE A 24 -3.19 11.46 1.61
N ASP A 25 -3.66 12.65 1.23
CA ASP A 25 -4.65 12.83 0.16
C ASP A 25 -4.31 12.06 -1.13
N PRO A 26 -3.04 11.99 -1.57
CA PRO A 26 -2.69 11.23 -2.78
C PRO A 26 -2.98 9.73 -2.66
N ALA A 27 -2.92 9.16 -1.45
CA ALA A 27 -3.24 7.74 -1.21
C ALA A 27 -4.69 7.38 -1.57
N VAL A 28 -5.59 8.37 -1.46
CA VAL A 28 -7.00 8.25 -1.86
C VAL A 28 -7.14 8.50 -3.35
N LYS A 29 -6.63 9.65 -3.82
CA LYS A 29 -6.80 10.12 -5.21
C LYS A 29 -6.26 9.13 -6.25
N VAL A 30 -5.16 8.43 -5.97
CA VAL A 30 -4.54 7.46 -6.89
C VAL A 30 -5.47 6.29 -7.24
N PHE A 31 -6.39 5.92 -6.34
CA PHE A 31 -7.31 4.79 -6.51
C PHE A 31 -8.77 5.23 -6.60
N GLU A 32 -9.02 6.53 -6.76
CA GLU A 32 -10.37 7.06 -6.90
C GLU A 32 -10.84 6.89 -8.35
N CYS A 33 -12.00 6.27 -8.52
CA CYS A 33 -12.62 6.16 -9.83
C CYS A 33 -13.35 7.45 -10.18
N THR A 34 -12.92 8.11 -11.26
CA THR A 34 -13.58 9.33 -11.78
C THR A 34 -14.41 9.09 -13.03
N CYS A 35 -14.49 7.86 -13.55
CA CYS A 35 -15.11 7.59 -14.85
C CYS A 35 -16.63 7.35 -14.78
N GLY A 36 -17.20 7.17 -13.59
CA GLY A 36 -18.65 6.96 -13.39
C GLY A 36 -19.21 5.63 -13.93
N LYS A 37 -18.36 4.72 -14.43
CA LYS A 37 -18.81 3.43 -14.99
C LYS A 37 -19.08 2.42 -13.88
N PRO A 38 -20.21 1.68 -13.91
CA PRO A 38 -20.56 0.71 -12.87
C PRO A 38 -19.54 -0.43 -12.77
N ASP A 39 -19.00 -0.89 -13.91
CA ASP A 39 -18.05 -2.01 -13.97
C ASP A 39 -16.59 -1.56 -13.95
N CYS A 40 -16.28 -0.37 -13.43
CA CYS A 40 -14.92 0.11 -13.37
C CYS A 40 -14.10 -0.72 -12.36
N PRO A 41 -12.99 -1.39 -12.78
CA PRO A 41 -12.17 -2.18 -11.85
C PRO A 41 -11.61 -1.36 -10.69
N ILE A 42 -11.35 -0.06 -10.91
CA ILE A 42 -10.88 0.87 -9.87
C ILE A 42 -11.99 1.16 -8.84
N ALA A 43 -13.26 1.26 -9.28
CA ALA A 43 -14.37 1.51 -8.38
C ALA A 43 -14.64 0.35 -7.41
N ALA A 44 -14.32 -0.88 -7.83
CA ALA A 44 -14.42 -2.08 -7.01
C ALA A 44 -13.30 -2.21 -5.98
N LEU A 45 -12.22 -1.43 -6.10
CA LEU A 45 -11.10 -1.48 -5.17
C LEU A 45 -11.49 -0.94 -3.80
N ARG A 46 -10.98 -1.60 -2.77
CA ARG A 46 -11.01 -1.08 -1.41
C ARG A 46 -10.10 0.15 -1.29
N PRO A 47 -10.47 1.19 -0.51
CA PRO A 47 -9.56 2.28 -0.17
C PRO A 47 -8.21 1.76 0.34
N PHE A 48 -7.12 2.50 0.08
CA PHE A 48 -5.76 2.01 0.32
C PHE A 48 -5.51 1.60 1.78
N ARG A 49 -5.87 2.46 2.72
CA ARG A 49 -5.74 2.18 4.15
C ARG A 49 -6.62 0.99 4.58
N ASP A 50 -7.80 0.86 4.01
CA ASP A 50 -8.72 -0.22 4.39
C ASP A 50 -8.24 -1.58 3.85
N HIS A 51 -7.53 -1.61 2.72
CA HIS A 51 -6.86 -2.83 2.25
C HIS A 51 -5.74 -3.26 3.19
N ILE A 52 -4.94 -2.33 3.71
CA ILE A 52 -3.94 -2.63 4.74
C ILE A 52 -4.61 -3.20 5.99
N LYS A 53 -5.69 -2.56 6.46
CA LYS A 53 -6.46 -3.02 7.63
C LYS A 53 -7.04 -4.42 7.43
N ALA A 54 -7.68 -4.65 6.28
CA ALA A 54 -8.30 -5.95 5.96
C ALA A 54 -7.25 -7.06 5.85
N LEU A 55 -6.13 -6.80 5.17
CA LEU A 55 -5.01 -7.75 5.06
C LEU A 55 -4.45 -8.11 6.45
N ARG A 56 -4.19 -7.11 7.29
CA ARG A 56 -3.77 -7.35 8.68
C ARG A 56 -4.79 -8.16 9.45
N GLY A 57 -6.07 -7.78 9.37
CA GLY A 57 -7.17 -8.46 10.07
C GLY A 57 -7.22 -9.94 9.74
N VAL A 58 -7.20 -10.27 8.44
CA VAL A 58 -7.21 -11.66 7.98
C VAL A 58 -5.96 -12.42 8.41
N ILE A 59 -4.76 -11.83 8.37
CA ILE A 59 -3.54 -12.51 8.86
C ILE A 59 -3.67 -12.86 10.35
N ILE A 60 -4.21 -11.94 11.17
CA ILE A 60 -4.43 -12.18 12.59
C ILE A 60 -5.45 -13.29 12.80
N THR A 61 -6.61 -13.23 12.13
CA THR A 61 -7.64 -14.27 12.26
C THR A 61 -7.12 -15.63 11.81
N CYS A 62 -6.39 -15.71 10.68
CA CYS A 62 -5.76 -16.95 10.24
C CYS A 62 -4.79 -17.52 11.28
N GLY A 63 -3.99 -16.67 11.92
CA GLY A 63 -3.04 -17.12 12.94
C GLY A 63 -3.70 -17.53 14.25
N GLN A 64 -4.74 -16.82 14.69
CA GLN A 64 -5.56 -17.20 15.84
C GLN A 64 -6.29 -18.53 15.62
N ALA A 65 -6.75 -18.77 14.39
CA ALA A 65 -7.36 -20.03 13.98
C ALA A 65 -6.34 -21.16 13.73
N GLY A 66 -5.02 -20.90 13.82
CA GLY A 66 -3.98 -21.88 13.56
C GLY A 66 -3.87 -22.33 12.09
N ILE A 67 -4.37 -21.51 11.16
CA ILE A 67 -4.39 -21.81 9.71
C ILE A 67 -3.10 -21.36 9.04
N ILE A 68 -2.32 -20.47 9.66
CA ILE A 68 -0.95 -20.17 9.26
C ILE A 68 0.03 -20.66 10.32
N PRO A 69 1.26 -21.07 9.95
CA PRO A 69 2.25 -21.55 10.90
C PRO A 69 2.56 -20.50 11.96
N TYR A 70 2.42 -20.88 13.23
CA TYR A 70 2.85 -20.05 14.35
C TYR A 70 4.37 -20.03 14.42
N VAL A 71 4.94 -18.85 14.67
CA VAL A 71 6.34 -18.74 15.07
C VAL A 71 6.33 -18.76 16.60
N GLU A 72 6.84 -19.83 17.20
CA GLU A 72 6.69 -20.22 18.63
C GLU A 72 7.17 -19.17 19.67
N SER A 73 7.57 -17.97 19.26
CA SER A 73 8.19 -16.97 20.14
C SER A 73 7.45 -15.63 20.25
N VAL A 74 6.27 -15.45 19.65
CA VAL A 74 5.56 -14.14 19.67
C VAL A 74 4.06 -14.33 19.91
N GLN A 75 3.45 -13.49 20.76
CA GLN A 75 2.00 -13.49 21.02
C GLN A 75 1.17 -13.21 19.75
N ASP A 76 1.72 -12.48 18.78
CA ASP A 76 1.08 -12.16 17.51
C ASP A 76 1.63 -13.03 16.36
N PRO A 77 0.76 -13.76 15.63
CA PRO A 77 1.16 -14.49 14.45
C PRO A 77 1.72 -13.50 13.41
N TRP A 78 2.91 -13.82 12.90
CA TRP A 78 3.56 -13.07 11.82
C TRP A 78 3.72 -11.56 12.13
N SER A 79 4.10 -11.22 13.35
CA SER A 79 4.30 -9.83 13.82
C SER A 79 5.22 -9.00 12.93
N ALA A 80 6.24 -9.62 12.33
CA ALA A 80 7.15 -8.97 11.38
C ALA A 80 6.43 -8.46 10.11
N ILE A 81 5.27 -9.01 9.78
CA ILE A 81 4.41 -8.58 8.67
C ILE A 81 3.33 -7.63 9.19
N THR A 82 2.65 -7.98 10.28
CA THR A 82 1.49 -7.21 10.76
C THR A 82 1.86 -5.87 11.37
N TYR A 83 3.00 -5.76 12.06
CA TYR A 83 3.42 -4.51 12.70
C TYR A 83 3.74 -3.40 11.67
N PRO A 84 4.56 -3.64 10.62
CA PRO A 84 4.75 -2.61 9.59
C PRO A 84 3.44 -2.24 8.86
N LEU A 85 2.52 -3.18 8.65
CA LEU A 85 1.19 -2.86 8.10
C LEU A 85 0.39 -1.92 9.02
N VAL A 86 0.43 -2.12 10.35
CA VAL A 86 -0.18 -1.17 11.30
C VAL A 86 0.45 0.20 11.16
N MET A 87 1.78 0.28 11.15
CA MET A 87 2.49 1.56 11.06
C MET A 87 2.17 2.29 9.75
N ALA A 88 2.06 1.58 8.63
CA ALA A 88 1.63 2.17 7.36
C ALA A 88 0.19 2.69 7.43
N ALA A 89 -0.73 1.95 8.04
CA ALA A 89 -2.14 2.34 8.16
C ALA A 89 -2.39 3.43 9.21
N SER A 90 -1.49 3.62 10.18
CA SER A 90 -1.63 4.60 11.27
C SER A 90 -1.08 5.99 10.92
N ILE A 91 -0.43 6.15 9.77
CA ILE A 91 -0.01 7.48 9.31
C ILE A 91 -1.25 8.24 8.84
N ASP A 92 -1.69 9.20 9.65
CA ASP A 92 -2.81 10.09 9.34
C ASP A 92 -2.34 11.37 8.65
N ASP A 93 -1.21 11.93 9.08
CA ASP A 93 -0.63 13.13 8.47
C ASP A 93 0.88 13.21 8.76
N VAL A 94 1.60 13.96 7.92
CA VAL A 94 3.03 14.23 8.07
C VAL A 94 3.28 15.68 7.72
N PHE A 95 4.07 16.38 8.54
CA PHE A 95 4.47 17.76 8.28
C PHE A 95 5.97 17.81 8.05
N VAL A 96 6.37 18.41 6.93
CA VAL A 96 7.77 18.62 6.57
C VAL A 96 7.95 20.08 6.23
N ASP A 97 8.90 20.71 6.91
CA ASP A 97 9.40 22.02 6.52
C ASP A 97 10.75 21.84 5.81
N PRO A 98 10.81 21.97 4.47
CA PRO A 98 12.06 21.84 3.73
C PRO A 98 12.96 23.08 3.92
N TYR A 99 12.41 24.19 4.44
CA TYR A 99 13.08 25.46 4.63
C TYR A 99 13.44 25.69 6.09
N PHE A 100 14.03 24.70 6.78
CA PHE A 100 14.53 24.87 8.15
C PHE A 100 15.64 25.94 8.18
N VAL A 101 15.23 27.20 8.24
CA VAL A 101 16.03 28.42 8.27
C VAL A 101 15.55 29.20 9.49
N ASP A 102 16.49 29.88 10.15
CA ASP A 102 16.22 30.76 11.28
C ASP A 102 15.16 31.82 10.89
N ASP A 103 13.97 31.77 11.51
CA ASP A 103 12.81 32.65 11.26
C ASP A 103 13.06 34.14 11.57
N SER A 104 14.28 34.52 11.95
CA SER A 104 14.66 35.92 12.20
C SER A 104 14.39 36.87 11.02
N ASP A 105 14.31 36.36 9.78
CA ASP A 105 14.00 37.14 8.57
C ASP A 105 12.55 36.95 8.05
N ALA A 106 11.69 36.19 8.75
CA ALA A 106 10.32 35.87 8.31
C ALA A 106 9.43 37.12 8.11
N GLY A 107 9.77 38.25 8.74
CA GLY A 107 9.06 39.52 8.58
C GLY A 107 9.29 40.25 7.25
N LEU A 108 10.15 39.73 6.36
CA LEU A 108 10.54 40.38 5.10
C LEU A 108 9.88 39.78 3.84
N TRP A 109 9.08 38.72 3.98
CA TRP A 109 8.56 37.97 2.84
C TRP A 109 7.24 38.57 2.34
N CYS A 110 7.11 38.75 1.02
CA CYS A 110 5.84 39.11 0.39
C CYS A 110 4.94 37.88 0.25
N ASP A 111 3.62 38.09 0.16
CA ASP A 111 2.60 37.02 0.09
C ASP A 111 2.93 35.93 -0.95
N ALA A 112 3.46 36.32 -2.11
CA ALA A 112 3.81 35.38 -3.18
C ALA A 112 4.94 34.41 -2.80
N ALA A 113 5.89 34.84 -1.97
CA ALA A 113 6.98 33.98 -1.52
C ALA A 113 6.49 33.00 -0.44
N TRP A 114 5.61 33.47 0.46
CA TRP A 114 4.92 32.62 1.43
C TRP A 114 4.08 31.51 0.76
N GLU A 115 3.30 31.86 -0.28
CA GLU A 115 2.51 30.88 -1.03
C GLU A 115 3.37 29.81 -1.71
N ALA A 116 4.54 30.19 -2.23
CA ALA A 116 5.47 29.25 -2.84
C ALA A 116 6.08 28.29 -1.80
N GLU A 117 6.49 28.79 -0.63
CA GLU A 117 6.99 27.96 0.47
C GLU A 117 5.92 26.98 0.97
N GLU A 118 4.68 27.44 1.12
CA GLU A 118 3.58 26.58 1.56
C GLU A 118 3.28 25.45 0.56
N ALA A 119 3.38 25.73 -0.74
CA ALA A 119 3.24 24.70 -1.77
C ALA A 119 4.38 23.67 -1.72
N ASP A 120 5.61 24.11 -1.48
CA ASP A 120 6.76 23.21 -1.33
C ASP A 120 6.66 22.38 -0.03
N ARG A 121 6.17 22.96 1.08
CA ARG A 121 5.85 22.23 2.32
C ARG A 121 4.79 21.17 2.08
N GLU A 122 3.74 21.48 1.33
CA GLU A 122 2.69 20.55 0.96
C GLU A 122 3.23 19.36 0.16
N ASP A 123 4.03 19.61 -0.88
CA ASP A 123 4.61 18.56 -1.72
C ASP A 123 5.65 17.72 -0.96
N ALA A 124 6.50 18.35 -0.15
CA ALA A 124 7.47 17.66 0.70
C ALA A 124 6.77 16.75 1.73
N SER A 125 5.73 17.26 2.38
CA SER A 125 4.92 16.51 3.35
C SER A 125 4.28 15.27 2.72
N LYS A 126 3.65 15.43 1.55
CA LYS A 126 3.06 14.30 0.80
C LYS A 126 4.11 13.29 0.34
N TYR A 127 5.27 13.75 -0.13
CA TYR A 127 6.35 12.87 -0.56
C TYR A 127 6.89 12.04 0.61
N VAL A 128 7.14 12.66 1.76
CA VAL A 128 7.63 11.96 2.96
C VAL A 128 6.57 10.99 3.50
N ALA A 129 5.29 11.36 3.49
CA ALA A 129 4.21 10.44 3.84
C ALA A 129 4.19 9.21 2.91
N ALA A 130 4.22 9.43 1.60
CA ALA A 130 4.21 8.36 0.60
C ALA A 130 5.43 7.43 0.72
N LEU A 131 6.62 8.01 0.88
CA LEU A 131 7.88 7.28 1.09
C LEU A 131 7.83 6.44 2.37
N THR A 132 7.33 7.01 3.47
CA THR A 132 7.26 6.33 4.77
C THR A 132 6.28 5.17 4.73
N ILE A 133 5.08 5.40 4.18
CA ILE A 133 4.08 4.35 3.97
C ILE A 133 4.63 3.23 3.09
N PHE A 134 5.27 3.58 1.96
CA PHE A 134 5.89 2.60 1.08
C PHE A 134 6.96 1.77 1.79
N ASN A 135 7.81 2.40 2.61
CA ASN A 135 8.84 1.70 3.37
C ASN A 135 8.26 0.69 4.35
N PHE A 136 7.19 1.04 5.06
CA PHE A 136 6.52 0.12 5.96
C PHE A 136 5.87 -1.06 5.21
N VAL A 137 5.22 -0.81 4.07
CA VAL A 137 4.66 -1.88 3.23
C VAL A 137 5.76 -2.76 2.63
N TRP A 138 6.89 -2.17 2.23
CA TRP A 138 8.07 -2.89 1.76
C TRP A 138 8.65 -3.80 2.84
N LEU A 139 8.76 -3.33 4.08
CA LEU A 139 9.20 -4.15 5.22
C LEU A 139 8.27 -5.33 5.47
N ALA A 140 6.94 -5.12 5.45
CA ALA A 140 5.96 -6.20 5.55
C ALA A 140 6.11 -7.22 4.40
N TYR A 141 6.38 -6.74 3.19
CA TYR A 141 6.62 -7.59 2.03
C TYR A 141 7.90 -8.42 2.17
N GLU A 142 9.02 -7.84 2.59
CA GLU A 142 10.26 -8.59 2.82
C GLU A 142 10.10 -9.64 3.91
N ALA A 143 9.37 -9.32 4.99
CA ALA A 143 9.04 -10.28 6.04
C ALA A 143 8.16 -11.43 5.51
N ALA A 144 7.16 -11.13 4.68
CA ALA A 144 6.33 -12.16 4.04
C ALA A 144 7.17 -13.07 3.14
N VAL A 145 8.06 -12.50 2.32
CA VAL A 145 8.97 -13.29 1.48
C VAL A 145 9.89 -14.17 2.32
N ALA A 146 10.45 -13.64 3.41
CA ALA A 146 11.33 -14.41 4.30
C ALA A 146 10.59 -15.59 4.95
N GLN A 147 9.36 -15.35 5.43
CA GLN A 147 8.51 -16.38 6.00
C GLN A 147 8.17 -17.47 4.96
N VAL A 148 7.86 -17.06 3.72
CA VAL A 148 7.47 -18.00 2.67
C VAL A 148 8.65 -18.81 2.14
N ALA A 149 9.80 -18.15 1.99
CA ALA A 149 11.02 -18.79 1.51
C ALA A 149 11.53 -19.85 2.49
N GLY A 150 11.49 -19.56 3.79
CA GLY A 150 12.20 -20.35 4.79
C GLY A 150 13.67 -20.52 4.40
N ASP A 151 14.14 -21.77 4.38
CA ASP A 151 15.50 -22.12 3.92
C ASP A 151 15.63 -22.27 2.40
N ARG A 152 14.51 -22.24 1.64
CA ARG A 152 14.56 -22.26 0.19
C ARG A 152 15.27 -20.98 -0.27
N PHE A 153 16.27 -21.15 -1.13
CA PHE A 153 17.07 -20.04 -1.64
C PHE A 153 17.88 -19.27 -0.57
N ALA A 154 18.33 -19.93 0.50
CA ALA A 154 19.10 -19.30 1.59
C ALA A 154 20.31 -18.46 1.15
N LYS A 155 20.92 -18.77 0.00
CA LYS A 155 22.05 -18.01 -0.58
C LYS A 155 21.64 -16.78 -1.39
N ASP A 156 20.37 -16.70 -1.78
CA ASP A 156 19.85 -15.59 -2.59
C ASP A 156 19.45 -14.42 -1.70
N LYS A 157 19.55 -13.19 -2.23
CA LYS A 157 18.99 -12.00 -1.57
C LYS A 157 17.46 -12.07 -1.56
N VAL A 158 16.81 -11.56 -0.52
CA VAL A 158 15.34 -11.59 -0.33
C VAL A 158 14.56 -11.25 -1.61
N PRO A 159 14.88 -10.18 -2.37
CA PRO A 159 14.11 -9.86 -3.57
C PRO A 159 14.23 -10.90 -4.70
N VAL A 160 15.39 -11.56 -4.81
CA VAL A 160 15.58 -12.65 -5.78
C VAL A 160 14.75 -13.87 -5.38
N ARG A 161 14.63 -14.13 -4.07
CA ARG A 161 13.76 -15.20 -3.54
C ARG A 161 12.31 -14.94 -3.91
N ALA A 162 11.83 -13.72 -3.69
CA ALA A 162 10.45 -13.34 -3.97
C ALA A 162 10.05 -13.62 -5.42
N ARG A 163 10.89 -13.16 -6.36
CA ARG A 163 10.68 -13.39 -7.80
C ARG A 163 10.61 -14.88 -8.15
N LYS A 164 11.53 -15.70 -7.63
CA LYS A 164 11.55 -17.15 -7.88
C LYS A 164 10.31 -17.84 -7.30
N ILE A 165 9.97 -17.52 -6.05
CA ILE A 165 8.79 -18.07 -5.36
C ILE A 165 7.53 -17.77 -6.16
N LEU A 166 7.34 -16.52 -6.59
CA LEU A 166 6.15 -16.09 -7.32
C LEU A 166 6.12 -16.56 -8.77
N GLN A 167 7.29 -16.85 -9.36
CA GLN A 167 7.36 -17.47 -10.69
C GLN A 167 6.95 -18.94 -10.67
N ASP A 168 7.24 -19.65 -9.58
CA ASP A 168 6.88 -21.06 -9.38
C ASP A 168 5.46 -21.23 -8.82
N ALA A 169 4.85 -20.17 -8.30
CA ALA A 169 3.57 -20.22 -7.61
C ALA A 169 2.38 -20.24 -8.58
N GLU A 170 1.40 -21.09 -8.27
CA GLU A 170 0.09 -20.98 -8.90
C GLU A 170 -0.79 -19.97 -8.15
N SER A 171 -1.01 -18.82 -8.78
CA SER A 171 -1.95 -17.81 -8.28
C SER A 171 -3.36 -18.07 -8.79
N PRO A 172 -4.38 -17.87 -7.94
CA PRO A 172 -5.77 -17.95 -8.35
C PRO A 172 -6.06 -16.79 -9.30
N ALA A 173 -7.01 -16.98 -10.21
CA ALA A 173 -7.33 -16.01 -11.26
C ALA A 173 -7.57 -14.57 -10.73
N PRO A 174 -8.29 -14.35 -9.60
CA PRO A 174 -8.49 -13.01 -9.04
C PRO A 174 -7.18 -12.30 -8.67
N LEU A 175 -6.26 -12.97 -7.96
CA LEU A 175 -4.97 -12.38 -7.59
C LEU A 175 -4.08 -12.14 -8.80
N ARG A 176 -4.05 -13.07 -9.76
CA ARG A 176 -3.28 -12.89 -11.00
C ARG A 176 -3.74 -11.67 -11.77
N LYS A 177 -5.07 -11.49 -11.89
CA LYS A 177 -5.68 -10.32 -12.53
C LYS A 177 -5.33 -9.03 -11.79
N ALA A 178 -5.42 -9.03 -10.45
CA ALA A 178 -5.08 -7.88 -9.62
C ALA A 178 -3.59 -7.50 -9.73
N CYS A 179 -2.69 -8.49 -9.58
CA CYS A 179 -1.24 -8.30 -9.75
C CYS A 179 -0.92 -7.71 -11.10
N ARG A 180 -1.47 -8.27 -12.19
CA ARG A 180 -1.27 -7.74 -13.54
C ARG A 180 -1.75 -6.29 -13.67
N MET A 181 -2.94 -5.98 -13.16
CA MET A 181 -3.48 -4.62 -13.19
C MET A 181 -2.56 -3.62 -12.46
N PHE A 182 -2.14 -3.95 -11.23
CA PHE A 182 -1.31 -3.06 -10.44
C PHE A 182 0.12 -2.95 -10.96
N TYR A 183 0.68 -4.04 -11.49
CA TYR A 183 1.98 -4.01 -12.17
C TYR A 183 1.95 -3.09 -13.40
N LEU A 184 0.93 -3.21 -14.28
CA LEU A 184 0.82 -2.35 -15.45
C LEU A 184 0.63 -0.87 -15.05
N GLY A 185 -0.18 -0.61 -14.02
CA GLY A 185 -0.36 0.74 -13.48
C GLY A 185 0.93 1.32 -12.89
N GLY A 186 1.63 0.54 -12.06
CA GLY A 186 2.93 0.92 -11.49
C GLY A 186 3.99 1.16 -12.55
N ARG A 187 4.14 0.23 -13.51
CA ARG A 187 5.07 0.36 -14.64
C ARG A 187 4.83 1.64 -15.43
N ARG A 188 3.56 1.97 -15.70
CA ARG A 188 3.18 3.20 -16.39
C ARG A 188 3.58 4.45 -15.59
N LEU A 189 3.41 4.45 -14.28
CA LEU A 189 3.81 5.57 -13.43
C LEU A 189 5.34 5.69 -13.30
N CYS A 190 6.07 4.57 -13.47
CA CYS A 190 7.52 4.52 -13.54
C CYS A 190 8.09 4.85 -14.94
N THR A 191 7.26 5.03 -15.96
CA THR A 191 7.69 5.47 -17.30
C THR A 191 8.17 6.93 -17.24
N GLY A 192 9.22 7.28 -17.99
CA GLY A 192 9.79 8.63 -18.02
C GLY A 192 10.74 8.95 -16.86
N THR A 193 11.13 7.95 -16.08
CA THR A 193 12.02 8.10 -14.90
C THR A 193 13.51 7.88 -15.23
N GLY A 194 13.86 7.85 -16.51
CA GLY A 194 15.23 7.63 -16.98
C GLY A 194 15.76 6.26 -16.57
N ARG A 195 16.72 6.24 -15.64
CA ARG A 195 17.43 5.01 -15.21
C ARG A 195 16.52 3.90 -14.70
N LEU A 196 15.41 4.24 -14.05
CA LEU A 196 14.49 3.22 -13.54
C LEU A 196 13.73 2.54 -14.69
N GLU A 197 13.27 3.31 -15.69
CA GLU A 197 12.63 2.76 -16.89
C GLU A 197 13.56 1.84 -17.67
N GLU A 198 14.79 2.28 -17.93
CA GLU A 198 15.82 1.44 -18.62
C GLU A 198 16.05 0.11 -17.89
N ARG A 199 16.11 0.13 -16.56
CA ARG A 199 16.27 -1.08 -15.74
C ARG A 199 15.05 -1.99 -15.77
N ILE A 200 13.84 -1.42 -15.82
CA ILE A 200 12.60 -2.20 -15.95
C ILE A 200 12.63 -2.96 -17.28
N GLU A 201 12.93 -2.28 -18.38
CA GLU A 201 12.99 -2.89 -19.72
C GLU A 201 14.09 -3.96 -19.84
N GLU A 202 15.28 -3.69 -19.29
CA GLU A 202 16.39 -4.66 -19.27
C GLU A 202 15.99 -5.95 -18.55
N ILE A 203 15.35 -5.82 -17.39
CA ILE A 203 15.00 -6.97 -16.55
C ILE A 203 13.82 -7.76 -17.15
N GLU A 204 12.81 -7.07 -17.70
CA GLU A 204 11.68 -7.70 -18.40
C GLU A 204 12.17 -8.53 -19.59
N SER A 205 13.04 -7.95 -20.42
CA SER A 205 13.60 -8.64 -21.60
C SER A 205 14.52 -9.80 -21.23
N ARG A 206 15.35 -9.65 -20.19
CA ARG A 206 16.33 -10.66 -19.79
C ARG A 206 15.70 -11.89 -19.14
N PHE A 207 14.69 -11.72 -18.30
CA PHE A 207 14.15 -12.80 -17.48
C PHE A 207 12.79 -13.34 -17.96
N GLY A 208 12.15 -12.67 -18.94
CA GLY A 208 10.84 -13.10 -19.45
C GLY A 208 9.77 -13.17 -18.37
N LEU A 209 9.87 -12.28 -17.38
CA LEU A 209 8.98 -12.29 -16.20
C LEU A 209 7.54 -12.00 -16.61
N ARG A 210 6.61 -12.65 -15.91
CA ARG A 210 5.18 -12.44 -16.10
C ARG A 210 4.51 -12.17 -14.77
N ASP A 211 3.41 -11.44 -14.84
CA ASP A 211 2.44 -11.26 -13.76
C ASP A 211 3.08 -10.96 -12.40
N GLU A 212 2.97 -11.85 -11.42
CA GLU A 212 3.43 -11.66 -10.04
C GLU A 212 4.95 -11.55 -9.92
N ALA A 213 5.70 -12.33 -10.70
CA ALA A 213 7.15 -12.28 -10.70
C ALA A 213 7.67 -10.95 -11.28
N ALA A 214 6.99 -10.41 -12.29
CA ALA A 214 7.29 -9.09 -12.85
C ALA A 214 6.94 -7.98 -11.84
N ALA A 215 5.80 -8.10 -11.15
CA ALA A 215 5.38 -7.19 -10.08
C ALA A 215 6.40 -7.13 -8.93
N ALA A 216 6.85 -8.29 -8.45
CA ALA A 216 7.87 -8.38 -7.39
C ALA A 216 9.17 -7.67 -7.78
N GLU A 217 9.59 -7.88 -9.02
CA GLU A 217 10.83 -7.30 -9.54
C GLU A 217 10.71 -5.79 -9.77
N LEU A 218 9.55 -5.31 -10.22
CA LEU A 218 9.25 -3.87 -10.29
C LEU A 218 9.35 -3.22 -8.91
N GLY A 219 8.77 -3.85 -7.88
CA GLY A 219 8.88 -3.38 -6.49
C GLY A 219 10.34 -3.26 -6.03
N ARG A 220 11.17 -4.26 -6.34
CA ARG A 220 12.61 -4.24 -6.05
C ARG A 220 13.34 -3.11 -6.77
N LEU A 221 13.10 -2.95 -8.07
CA LEU A 221 13.75 -1.91 -8.88
C LEU A 221 13.38 -0.52 -8.37
N PHE A 222 12.09 -0.29 -8.05
CA PHE A 222 11.62 0.95 -7.47
C PHE A 222 12.25 1.21 -6.09
N ARG A 223 12.29 0.20 -5.20
CA ARG A 223 12.96 0.33 -3.90
C ARG A 223 14.42 0.76 -4.05
N ASN A 224 15.15 0.12 -4.95
CA ASN A 224 16.56 0.45 -5.20
C ASN A 224 16.72 1.86 -5.76
N HIS A 225 15.85 2.28 -6.69
CA HIS A 225 15.84 3.63 -7.24
C HIS A 225 15.69 4.69 -6.13
N VAL A 226 14.75 4.47 -5.21
CA VAL A 226 14.53 5.36 -4.06
C VAL A 226 15.71 5.34 -3.09
N VAL A 227 16.20 4.15 -2.68
CA VAL A 227 17.31 4.04 -1.70
C VAL A 227 18.62 4.62 -2.21
N HIS A 228 18.88 4.53 -3.51
CA HIS A 228 20.08 5.12 -4.10
C HIS A 228 19.97 6.62 -4.39
N GLY A 229 18.83 7.24 -4.04
CA GLY A 229 18.60 8.67 -4.27
C GLY A 229 18.45 9.05 -5.75
N ASP A 230 18.11 8.07 -6.59
CA ASP A 230 17.86 8.31 -8.02
C ASP A 230 16.42 8.85 -8.25
N ASP A 231 15.51 8.73 -7.27
CA ASP A 231 14.16 9.32 -7.34
C ASP A 231 14.24 10.84 -7.05
N PRO A 232 13.84 11.70 -7.99
CA PRO A 232 13.97 13.13 -7.81
C PRO A 232 12.99 13.61 -6.72
N ILE A 233 13.54 14.29 -5.71
CA ILE A 233 12.71 14.98 -4.71
C ILE A 233 11.88 16.04 -5.45
N PRO A 234 10.56 16.13 -5.19
CA PRO A 234 9.75 17.16 -5.82
C PRO A 234 10.22 18.53 -5.35
N ALA A 235 10.96 19.22 -6.22
CA ALA A 235 11.32 20.62 -6.05
C ALA A 235 10.47 21.47 -7.01
N HIS A 236 9.87 22.55 -6.50
CA HIS A 236 9.21 23.58 -7.29
C HIS A 236 8.01 23.11 -8.14
N GLY A 237 7.12 22.28 -7.57
CA GLY A 237 5.80 21.95 -8.13
C GLY A 237 5.74 21.19 -9.47
N LEU A 238 6.84 21.05 -10.20
CA LEU A 238 6.89 20.45 -11.54
C LEU A 238 7.03 18.92 -11.51
N LEU A 239 7.56 18.36 -10.42
CA LEU A 239 7.89 16.94 -10.28
C LEU A 239 6.86 16.14 -9.45
N SER A 240 5.92 16.80 -8.75
CA SER A 240 5.03 16.13 -7.80
C SER A 240 3.95 15.26 -8.46
N SER A 241 3.58 15.55 -9.71
CA SER A 241 2.43 14.92 -10.39
C SER A 241 2.61 13.41 -10.67
N SER A 242 3.84 12.91 -10.78
CA SER A 242 4.10 11.47 -11.02
C SER A 242 4.86 10.77 -9.90
N ALA A 243 5.71 11.47 -9.15
CA ALA A 243 6.55 10.86 -8.12
C ALA A 243 5.73 10.27 -6.97
N ILE A 244 4.80 11.05 -6.42
CA ILE A 244 3.99 10.64 -5.26
C ILE A 244 3.03 9.49 -5.61
N PRO A 245 2.29 9.52 -6.75
CA PRO A 245 1.47 8.39 -7.18
C PRO A 245 2.22 7.05 -7.32
N ARG A 246 3.50 7.07 -7.74
CA ARG A 246 4.31 5.84 -7.88
C ARG A 246 4.37 5.07 -6.56
N PHE A 247 4.68 5.76 -5.46
CA PHE A 247 4.79 5.12 -4.15
C PHE A 247 3.53 4.34 -3.77
N TYR A 248 2.35 4.97 -3.92
CA TYR A 248 1.09 4.33 -3.58
C TYR A 248 0.72 3.20 -4.54
N ALA A 249 0.95 3.36 -5.85
CA ALA A 249 0.70 2.32 -6.83
C ALA A 249 1.57 1.07 -6.59
N ILE A 250 2.86 1.27 -6.33
CA ILE A 250 3.78 0.19 -5.98
C ILE A 250 3.43 -0.41 -4.63
N ALA A 251 3.11 0.40 -3.61
CA ALA A 251 2.70 -0.12 -2.30
C ALA A 251 1.43 -0.98 -2.41
N ARG A 252 0.44 -0.57 -3.20
CA ARG A 252 -0.77 -1.38 -3.44
C ARG A 252 -0.44 -2.71 -4.11
N MET A 253 0.44 -2.68 -5.12
CA MET A 253 0.92 -3.90 -5.76
C MET A 253 1.58 -4.84 -4.74
N LEU A 254 2.43 -4.31 -3.85
CA LEU A 254 3.08 -5.08 -2.79
C LEU A 254 2.06 -5.69 -1.82
N LEU A 255 0.98 -4.99 -1.47
CA LEU A 255 -0.09 -5.55 -0.62
C LEU A 255 -0.75 -6.78 -1.27
N VAL A 256 -0.98 -6.75 -2.58
CA VAL A 256 -1.51 -7.93 -3.30
C VAL A 256 -0.49 -9.06 -3.36
N LEU A 257 0.80 -8.75 -3.49
CA LEU A 257 1.85 -9.77 -3.39
C LEU A 257 1.92 -10.38 -1.97
N ILE A 258 1.75 -9.58 -0.92
CA ILE A 258 1.67 -10.08 0.46
C ILE A 258 0.46 -11.03 0.60
N GLN A 259 -0.72 -10.68 0.03
CA GLN A 259 -1.87 -11.58 0.02
C GLN A 259 -1.53 -12.95 -0.59
N GLN A 260 -0.90 -12.96 -1.77
CA GLN A 260 -0.49 -14.20 -2.44
C GLN A 260 0.52 -14.99 -1.61
N LEU A 261 1.51 -14.32 -1.00
CA LEU A 261 2.52 -14.95 -0.16
C LEU A 261 1.90 -15.59 1.10
N VAL A 262 1.01 -14.88 1.78
CA VAL A 262 0.26 -15.41 2.94
C VAL A 262 -0.57 -16.63 2.52
N ARG A 263 -1.29 -16.51 1.40
CA ARG A 263 -2.12 -17.58 0.85
C ARG A 263 -1.34 -18.87 0.60
N MET A 264 -0.12 -18.77 0.06
CA MET A 264 0.76 -19.92 -0.19
C MET A 264 1.15 -20.70 1.08
N HIS A 265 0.91 -20.14 2.27
CA HIS A 265 1.26 -20.71 3.56
C HIS A 265 0.04 -21.08 4.42
N LEU A 266 -1.17 -21.06 3.85
CA LEU A 266 -2.34 -21.61 4.52
C LEU A 266 -2.18 -23.13 4.68
N LEU A 267 -2.29 -23.60 5.92
CA LEU A 267 -2.33 -25.02 6.28
C LEU A 267 -3.66 -25.65 5.89
N ASP A 268 -4.75 -24.89 6.01
CA ASP A 268 -6.08 -25.27 5.53
C ASP A 268 -6.71 -24.10 4.73
N PRO A 269 -6.60 -24.10 3.40
CA PRO A 269 -7.16 -23.06 2.53
C PRO A 269 -8.70 -22.92 2.64
N ARG A 270 -9.41 -23.98 3.09
CA ARG A 270 -10.87 -24.03 3.15
C ARG A 270 -11.44 -23.67 4.52
N ALA A 271 -10.58 -23.57 5.54
CA ALA A 271 -10.97 -23.17 6.88
C ALA A 271 -11.70 -21.82 6.85
N GLN A 272 -12.82 -21.77 7.57
CA GLN A 272 -13.61 -20.55 7.69
C GLN A 272 -12.91 -19.59 8.65
N ILE A 273 -12.72 -18.34 8.21
CA ILE A 273 -12.15 -17.27 9.02
C ILE A 273 -13.11 -16.10 9.08
N ASN A 274 -13.16 -15.45 10.23
CA ASN A 274 -13.86 -14.17 10.37
C ASN A 274 -13.09 -13.08 9.62
N LEU A 275 -13.80 -12.29 8.82
CA LEU A 275 -13.21 -11.17 8.09
C LEU A 275 -12.75 -10.03 9.02
N SER A 276 -13.35 -9.96 10.20
CA SER A 276 -12.97 -9.06 11.28
C SER A 276 -12.66 -9.86 12.55
N PRO A 277 -11.55 -9.58 13.24
CA PRO A 277 -11.25 -10.22 14.52
C PRO A 277 -12.21 -9.81 15.65
N MET A 278 -13.05 -8.78 15.42
CA MET A 278 -13.95 -8.22 16.43
C MET A 278 -15.43 -8.51 16.13
N LEU A 279 -15.76 -9.06 14.96
CA LEU A 279 -17.14 -9.33 14.54
C LEU A 279 -17.24 -10.79 14.07
N ASP A 280 -18.10 -11.55 14.73
CA ASP A 280 -18.33 -12.98 14.46
C ASP A 280 -19.40 -13.23 13.37
N GLU A 281 -19.84 -12.20 12.65
CA GLU A 281 -21.03 -12.30 11.79
C GLU A 281 -20.71 -12.70 10.34
N GLU A 282 -19.49 -12.44 9.85
CA GLU A 282 -19.11 -12.72 8.47
C GLU A 282 -17.85 -13.60 8.41
N SER A 283 -18.01 -14.81 7.88
CA SER A 283 -16.93 -15.77 7.69
C SER A 283 -16.85 -16.24 6.24
N GLU A 284 -15.62 -16.44 5.77
CA GLU A 284 -15.31 -16.90 4.43
C GLU A 284 -14.18 -17.93 4.47
N PRO A 285 -14.03 -18.80 3.45
CA PRO A 285 -12.84 -19.63 3.31
C PRO A 285 -11.58 -18.76 3.24
N ALA A 286 -10.52 -19.12 3.98
CA ALA A 286 -9.30 -18.33 4.07
C ALA A 286 -8.66 -18.02 2.70
N ASP A 287 -8.62 -19.00 1.80
CA ASP A 287 -8.12 -18.83 0.42
C ASP A 287 -8.93 -17.80 -0.37
N TRP A 288 -10.26 -17.89 -0.24
CA TRP A 288 -11.20 -17.01 -0.93
C TRP A 288 -11.07 -15.57 -0.45
N ALA A 289 -11.04 -15.38 0.88
CA ALA A 289 -10.84 -14.08 1.50
C ALA A 289 -9.53 -13.45 1.01
N LEU A 290 -8.39 -14.15 1.17
CA LEU A 290 -7.08 -13.66 0.76
C LEU A 290 -7.00 -13.37 -0.74
N ALA A 291 -7.74 -14.09 -1.59
CA ALA A 291 -7.77 -13.82 -3.02
C ALA A 291 -8.45 -12.48 -3.39
N HIS A 292 -9.30 -11.93 -2.51
CA HIS A 292 -10.17 -10.79 -2.84
C HIS A 292 -10.05 -9.57 -1.92
N LEU A 293 -9.20 -9.54 -0.88
CA LEU A 293 -9.10 -8.39 0.05
C LEU A 293 -8.76 -7.03 -0.59
N HIS A 294 -8.27 -7.02 -1.82
CA HIS A 294 -8.02 -5.79 -2.57
C HIS A 294 -9.33 -5.13 -3.09
N LEU A 295 -10.43 -5.87 -3.07
CA LEU A 295 -11.78 -5.44 -3.44
C LEU A 295 -12.61 -5.08 -2.19
N LYS A 296 -13.62 -4.22 -2.38
CA LYS A 296 -14.65 -3.99 -1.36
C LYS A 296 -15.49 -5.26 -1.17
N GLU A 297 -15.99 -5.49 0.05
CA GLU A 297 -16.70 -6.72 0.45
C GLU A 297 -17.92 -7.03 -0.44
N ASP A 298 -18.66 -6.01 -0.86
CA ASP A 298 -19.83 -6.13 -1.74
C ASP A 298 -19.54 -6.73 -3.12
N HIS A 299 -18.28 -6.82 -3.53
CA HIS A 299 -17.88 -7.41 -4.80
C HIS A 299 -17.46 -8.89 -4.72
N TRP A 300 -17.34 -9.49 -3.53
CA TRP A 300 -16.82 -10.86 -3.41
C TRP A 300 -17.31 -11.67 -2.20
N VAL A 301 -17.86 -11.02 -1.17
CA VAL A 301 -18.47 -11.72 -0.03
C VAL A 301 -19.74 -12.42 -0.51
N ARG A 302 -19.86 -13.71 -0.17
CA ARG A 302 -21.00 -14.55 -0.57
C ARG A 302 -22.12 -14.34 0.44
N ARG A 303 -23.20 -13.66 0.05
CA ARG A 303 -24.34 -13.45 0.95
C ARG A 303 -25.20 -14.70 1.01
N ALA A 304 -25.66 -15.06 2.21
CA ALA A 304 -26.57 -16.19 2.43
C ALA A 304 -27.86 -16.08 1.60
N ASP A 305 -28.28 -14.85 1.28
CA ASP A 305 -29.50 -14.55 0.54
C ASP A 305 -29.37 -14.73 -0.99
N ASP A 306 -28.15 -14.92 -1.53
CA ASP A 306 -27.94 -14.94 -2.98
C ASP A 306 -28.44 -16.24 -3.65
N GLY A 307 -28.94 -17.22 -2.89
CA GLY A 307 -29.62 -18.42 -3.40
C GLY A 307 -28.82 -19.26 -4.40
N CYS A 308 -27.56 -18.92 -4.62
CA CYS A 308 -26.71 -19.51 -5.63
C CYS A 308 -26.15 -20.80 -5.04
N GLU A 309 -26.74 -21.93 -5.47
CA GLU A 309 -26.22 -23.26 -5.20
C GLU A 309 -24.70 -23.24 -5.43
N ARG A 310 -23.95 -23.67 -4.41
CA ARG A 310 -22.49 -23.71 -4.47
C ARG A 310 -22.12 -24.48 -5.74
N PRO A 311 -21.27 -23.94 -6.64
CA PRO A 311 -20.67 -24.77 -7.66
C PRO A 311 -19.98 -25.92 -6.93
N GLU A 312 -20.49 -27.13 -7.12
CA GLU A 312 -19.78 -28.34 -6.71
C GLU A 312 -18.50 -28.38 -7.55
N ASP A 313 -17.37 -28.11 -6.91
CA ASP A 313 -16.03 -28.35 -7.47
C ASP A 313 -15.78 -29.86 -7.67
#